data_AF-A0A1M7N788-F1
#
_entry.id   AF-A0A1M7N788-F1
#
_cell.length_a   1.000
_cell.length_b   1.000
_cell.length_c   1.000
_cell.angle_alpha   90.00
_cell.angle_beta   90.00
_cell.angle_gamma   90.00
#
_symmetry.space_group_name_H-M   'P 1'
#
loop_
_entity.id
_entity.type
_entity.pdbx_description
1 polymer ?
#
loop_
_entity_poly.entity_id
_entity_poly.type
_entity_poly.pdbx_seq_one_letter_code
_entity_poly.pdbx_strand_id
1 'polypeptide(L)' 'MKNYTSFEEIDRDLKQLALERDIALEELKVVKHDFEESLKPLNILSSSLKFLSKYSALVFIKKIFK' A
#
# COMPACT_ATOMS: atom_id res chain seq x y z
N MET A 1 -15.20 -5.85 32.79
CA MET A 1 -13.74 -5.92 33.05
C MET A 1 -13.41 -7.34 33.46
N LYS A 2 -12.32 -7.91 32.95
CA LYS A 2 -11.82 -9.20 33.42
C LYS A 2 -11.25 -8.98 34.83
N ASN A 3 -11.64 -9.82 35.78
CA ASN A 3 -11.11 -9.77 37.13
C ASN A 3 -9.87 -10.67 37.17
N TYR A 4 -8.70 -10.06 37.34
CA TYR A 4 -7.43 -10.78 37.43
C TYR A 4 -7.20 -11.25 38.86
N THR A 5 -6.73 -12.49 39.00
CA THR A 5 -6.45 -13.12 40.29
C THR A 5 -4.95 -13.19 40.58
N SER A 6 -4.10 -13.05 39.56
CA SER A 6 -2.64 -12.93 39.72
C SER A 6 -2.00 -12.04 38.64
N PHE A 7 -0.76 -11.61 38.90
CA PHE A 7 0.04 -10.90 37.91
C PHE A 7 0.40 -11.77 36.70
N GLU A 8 0.53 -13.10 36.85
CA GLU A 8 0.77 -13.97 35.68
C GLU A 8 -0.39 -13.96 34.67
N GLU A 9 -1.63 -13.83 35.14
CA GLU A 9 -2.78 -13.71 34.24
C GLU A 9 -2.75 -12.40 33.45
N ILE A 10 -2.34 -11.31 34.09
CA ILE A 10 -2.16 -10.00 33.45
C ILE A 10 -1.06 -10.10 32.39
N ASP A 11 0.11 -10.64 32.76
CA ASP A 11 1.24 -10.76 31.83
C ASP A 11 0.94 -11.67 30.64
N ARG A 12 0.17 -12.75 30.86
CA ARG A 12 -0.26 -13.65 29.79
C ARG A 12 -1.16 -12.91 28.80
N ASP A 13 -2.16 -12.18 29.30
CA ASP A 13 -3.07 -11.41 28.45
C ASP A 13 -2.32 -10.29 27.70
N LEU A 14 -1.40 -9.58 28.36
CA LEU A 14 -0.58 -8.55 27.71
C LEU A 14 0.30 -9.14 26.59
N LYS A 15 0.89 -10.32 26.81
CA LYS A 15 1.63 -11.04 25.77
C LYS A 15 0.73 -11.43 24.61
N GLN A 16 -0.48 -11.93 24.90
CA GLN A 16 -1.45 -12.26 23.85
C GLN A 16 -1.82 -11.01 23.04
N LEU A 17 -2.16 -9.90 23.68
CA LEU A 17 -2.50 -8.64 23.00
C LEU A 17 -1.33 -8.10 22.17
N ALA A 18 -0.09 -8.25 22.65
CA ALA A 18 1.09 -7.87 21.89
C ALA A 18 1.24 -8.73 20.61
N LEU A 19 1.03 -10.04 20.71
CA LEU A 19 1.04 -10.94 19.56
C LEU A 19 -0.08 -10.63 18.57
N GLU A 20 -1.31 -10.39 19.05
CA GLU A 20 -2.45 -10.00 18.23
C GLU A 20 -2.17 -8.69 17.47
N ARG A 21 -1.57 -7.70 18.14
CA ARG A 21 -1.15 -6.45 17.50
C ARG A 21 -0.11 -6.71 16.41
N ASP A 22 0.89 -7.54 16.68
CA ASP A 22 1.95 -7.82 15.72
C ASP A 22 1.40 -8.57 14.48
N ILE A 23 0.46 -9.51 14.69
CA ILE A 23 -0.28 -10.16 13.60
C ILE A 23 -1.06 -9.13 12.78
N ALA A 24 -1.83 -8.26 13.43
CA ALA A 24 -2.62 -7.24 12.75
C ALA A 24 -1.74 -6.26 11.93
N LEU A 25 -0.52 -5.96 12.38
CA LEU A 25 0.43 -5.14 11.63
C LEU A 25 0.92 -5.85 10.36
N GLU A 26 1.18 -7.15 10.42
CA GLU A 26 1.55 -7.92 9.22
C GLU A 26 0.39 -8.04 8.24
N GLU A 27 -0.83 -8.29 8.73
CA GLU A 27 -2.03 -8.31 7.89
C GLU A 27 -2.24 -6.97 7.18
N LEU A 28 -2.03 -5.85 7.88
CA LEU A 28 -2.12 -4.52 7.28
C LEU A 28 -1.07 -4.29 6.18
N LYS A 29 0.16 -4.81 6.35
CA LYS A 29 1.19 -4.76 5.31
C LYS A 29 0.80 -5.54 4.07
N VAL A 30 0.17 -6.71 4.24
CA VAL A 30 -0.35 -7.51 3.12
C VAL A 30 -1.44 -6.73 2.38
N VAL A 31 -2.44 -6.19 3.10
CA VAL A 31 -3.50 -5.38 2.49
C VAL A 31 -2.95 -4.18 1.73
N LYS A 32 -1.96 -3.49 2.29
CA LYS A 32 -1.28 -2.39 1.61
C LYS A 32 -0.57 -2.86 0.33
N HIS A 33 0.12 -3.99 0.38
CA HIS A 33 0.82 -4.56 -0.76
C HIS A 33 -0.16 -4.91 -1.90
N ASP A 34 -1.26 -5.60 -1.57
CA ASP A 34 -2.29 -5.99 -2.53
C ASP A 34 -2.94 -4.75 -3.16
N PHE A 35 -3.20 -3.71 -2.36
CA PHE A 35 -3.69 -2.44 -2.84
C PHE A 35 -2.72 -1.79 -3.83
N GLU A 36 -1.43 -1.70 -3.49
CA GLU A 36 -0.40 -1.18 -4.39
C GLU A 36 -0.31 -2.01 -5.68
N GLU A 37 -0.35 -3.34 -5.59
CA GLU A 37 -0.31 -4.24 -6.74
C GLU A 37 -1.51 -4.04 -7.67
N SER A 38 -2.72 -3.93 -7.11
CA SER A 38 -3.93 -3.68 -7.89
C SER A 38 -3.91 -2.32 -8.63
N LEU A 39 -3.17 -1.34 -8.09
CA LEU A 39 -3.00 -0.01 -8.69
C LEU A 39 -1.81 0.10 -9.65
N LYS A 40 -0.85 -0.85 -9.64
CA LYS A 40 0.31 -0.85 -10.56
C LYS A 40 -0.11 -0.74 -12.03
N PRO A 41 -1.12 -1.47 -12.55
CA PRO A 41 -1.57 -1.33 -13.93
C PRO A 41 -2.06 0.08 -14.28
N LEU A 42 -2.75 0.76 -13.36
CA LEU A 42 -3.23 2.13 -13.54
C LEU A 42 -2.07 3.13 -13.57
N ASN A 43 -1.06 2.94 -12.73
CA ASN A 43 0.15 3.76 -12.74
C ASN A 43 0.99 3.56 -14.01
N ILE A 44 1.07 2.34 -14.53
CA ILE A 44 1.74 2.05 -15.81
C ILE A 44 0.98 2.70 -16.97
N LEU A 45 -0.34 2.57 -17.00
CA LEU A 45 -1.19 3.15 -18.05
C LEU A 45 -1.16 4.68 -18.05
N SER A 46 -1.19 5.31 -16.88
CA SER A 46 -1.11 6.78 -16.77
C SER A 46 0.26 7.31 -17.17
N SER A 47 1.34 6.58 -16.85
CA SER A 47 2.70 6.94 -17.23
C SER A 47 2.95 6.78 -18.74
N SER A 48 2.45 5.69 -19.34
CA SER A 48 2.56 5.46 -20.78
C SER A 48 1.73 6.46 -21.60
N LEU A 49 0.52 6.82 -21.14
CA LEU A 49 -0.32 7.83 -21.77
C LEU A 49 0.32 9.23 -21.72
N LYS A 50 0.93 9.60 -20.58
CA LYS A 50 1.70 10.86 -20.46
C LYS A 50 2.90 10.88 -21.41
N PHE A 51 3.63 9.78 -21.54
CA PHE A 51 4.77 9.71 -22.48
C PHE A 51 4.31 9.82 -23.94
N LEU A 52 3.26 9.08 -24.31
CA LEU A 52 2.70 9.10 -25.66
C LEU A 52 2.18 10.50 -26.04
N SER A 53 1.48 11.18 -25.12
CA SER A 53 0.98 12.55 -25.34
C SER A 53 2.10 13.58 -25.52
N LYS A 54 3.20 13.47 -24.76
CA LYS A 54 4.36 14.36 -24.94
C LYS A 54 5.07 14.08 -26.26
N TYR A 55 5.26 12.81 -26.60
CA TYR A 55 5.88 12.43 -27.87
C TYR A 55 5.05 12.91 -29.07
N SER A 56 3.73 12.71 -29.05
CA SER A 56 2.85 13.17 -30.12
C SER A 56 2.85 14.69 -30.24
N ALA A 57 2.83 15.43 -29.12
CA ALA A 57 2.94 16.88 -29.11
C ALA A 57 4.26 17.37 -29.72
N LEU A 58 5.40 16.76 -29.36
CA LEU A 58 6.71 17.11 -29.93
C LEU A 58 6.78 16.85 -31.44
N VAL A 59 6.20 15.73 -31.91
CA VAL A 59 6.12 15.42 -33.34
C VAL A 59 5.24 16.44 -34.08
N PHE A 60 4.11 16.84 -33.50
CA PHE A 60 3.25 17.88 -34.05
C PHE A 60 3.95 19.24 -34.14
N ILE A 61 4.63 19.66 -33.07
CA ILE A 61 5.43 20.88 -33.04
C ILE A 61 6.49 20.82 -34.14
N LYS A 62 7.26 19.72 -34.23
CA LYS A 62 8.27 19.55 -35.29
C LYS A 62 7.69 19.63 -36.71
N LYS A 63 6.43 19.24 -36.90
CA LYS A 63 5.72 19.32 -38.19
C LYS A 63 5.17 20.72 -38.50
N ILE A 64 4.98 21.57 -37.50
CA ILE A 64 4.53 22.97 -37.68
C ILE A 64 5.72 23.91 -37.92
N PHE A 65 6.87 23.63 -37.30
CA PHE A 65 8.09 24.44 -37.42
C PHE A 65 9.04 24.00 -38.56
N LYS A 66 8.63 23.02 -39.38
CA LYS A 66 9.35 22.57 -40.58
C LYS A 66 8.41 22.66 -41.78
#